data_AF-A0A067TNV7-F1
#
_entry.id   AF-A0A067TNV7-F1
#
_cell.length_a   1.000
_cell.length_b   1.000
_cell.length_c   1.000
_cell.angle_alpha   90.00
_cell.angle_beta   90.00
_cell.angle_gamma   90.00
#
_symmetry.space_group_name_H-M   'P 1'
#
loop_
_entity.id
_entity.type
_entity.pdbx_description
1 polymer ?
#
loop_
_entity_poly.entity_id
_entity_poly.type
_entity_poly.pdbx_seq_one_letter_code
_entity_poly.pdbx_strand_id
1 'polypeptide(L)'
;MQNPASTQATNSIVTLNGRTVQARIDPTLPVEEVVKQLCFNLKVKEPPSHFVIRDTMGEQVTDDNLRIKIENHADLKLEPKNA
;
A
#
# COMPACT_ATOMS: atom_id res chain seq x y z
N MET A 1 -28.02 11.17 11.64
CA MET A 1 -27.42 9.82 11.55
C MET A 1 -26.50 9.82 10.33
N GLN A 2 -25.23 10.18 10.49
CA GLN A 2 -24.23 10.07 9.42
C GLN A 2 -23.62 8.68 9.54
N ASN A 3 -23.81 7.83 8.54
CA ASN A 3 -23.04 6.60 8.41
C ASN A 3 -21.56 6.99 8.39
N PRO A 4 -20.70 6.48 9.29
CA PRO A 4 -19.28 6.61 9.11
C PRO A 4 -18.92 5.60 8.01
N ALA A 5 -19.09 6.00 6.75
CA ALA A 5 -18.49 5.30 5.63
C ALA A 5 -16.98 5.40 5.88
N SER A 6 -16.43 4.36 6.49
CA SER A 6 -15.01 4.15 6.65
C SER A 6 -14.40 4.32 5.27
N THR A 7 -13.69 5.42 5.07
CA THR A 7 -12.99 5.74 3.82
C THR A 7 -11.77 4.83 3.70
N GLN A 8 -11.99 3.52 3.65
CA GLN A 8 -11.00 2.57 3.20
C GLN A 8 -10.89 2.77 1.70
N ALA A 9 -10.01 3.70 1.33
CA ALA A 9 -9.64 3.92 -0.05
C ALA A 9 -9.09 2.60 -0.61
N THR A 10 -9.62 2.23 -1.77
CA THR A 10 -9.20 1.02 -2.47
C THR A 10 -8.24 1.47 -3.55
N ASN A 11 -6.98 1.04 -3.43
CA ASN A 11 -5.91 1.37 -4.36
C ASN A 11 -5.45 0.11 -5.08
N SER A 12 -5.04 0.30 -6.34
CA SER A 12 -4.39 -0.73 -7.14
C SER A 12 -2.97 -0.93 -6.63
N ILE A 13 -2.64 -2.16 -6.24
CA ILE A 13 -1.29 -2.56 -5.82
C ILE A 13 -0.76 -3.64 -6.75
N VAL A 14 0.34 -3.36 -7.43
CA VAL A 14 1.13 -4.34 -8.18
C VAL A 14 1.97 -5.14 -7.18
N THR A 15 1.75 -6.44 -7.20
CA THR A 15 2.50 -7.42 -6.40
C THR A 15 3.84 -7.75 -7.03
N LEU A 16 4.73 -8.37 -6.25
CA LEU A 16 6.04 -8.87 -6.69
C LEU A 16 5.96 -9.80 -7.93
N ASN A 17 4.82 -10.47 -8.12
CA ASN A 17 4.59 -11.40 -9.24
C ASN A 17 4.02 -10.69 -10.48
N GLY A 18 4.02 -9.35 -10.51
CA GLY A 18 3.45 -8.55 -11.60
C GLY A 18 1.92 -8.55 -11.67
N ARG A 19 1.23 -9.10 -10.67
CA ARG A 19 -0.24 -9.07 -10.61
C ARG A 19 -0.71 -7.81 -9.91
N THR A 20 -1.73 -7.14 -10.45
CA THR A 20 -2.39 -6.02 -9.78
C THR A 20 -3.56 -6.53 -8.95
N VAL A 21 -3.62 -6.12 -7.68
CA VAL A 21 -4.74 -6.40 -6.78
C VAL A 21 -5.33 -5.10 -6.27
N GLN A 22 -6.60 -5.14 -5.88
CA GLN A 22 -7.24 -4.03 -5.18
C GLN A 22 -7.04 -4.23 -3.67
N ALA A 23 -6.33 -3.31 -3.03
CA ALA A 23 -6.08 -3.34 -1.59
C ALA A 23 -6.79 -2.18 -0.90
N ARG A 24 -7.42 -2.47 0.23
CA ARG A 24 -7.96 -1.45 1.12
C ARG A 24 -6.82 -0.90 1.97
N ILE A 25 -6.57 0.39 1.86
CA ILE A 25 -5.51 1.08 2.57
C ILE A 25 -6.13 2.15 3.44
N ASP A 26 -5.76 2.14 4.71
CA ASP A 26 -6.10 3.19 5.65
C ASP A 26 -4.98 4.24 5.65
N PRO A 27 -5.21 5.45 5.11
CA PRO A 27 -4.18 6.49 5.04
C PRO A 27 -3.88 7.13 6.41
N THR A 28 -4.60 6.74 7.47
CA THR A 28 -4.32 7.17 8.84
C THR A 28 -3.30 6.27 9.55
N LEU A 29 -3.00 5.11 8.97
CA LEU A 29 -2.01 4.18 9.50
C LEU A 29 -0.60 4.53 8.99
N PRO A 30 0.44 4.24 9.79
CA PRO A 30 1.82 4.30 9.32
C PRO A 30 2.04 3.35 8.14
N VAL A 31 2.90 3.74 7.20
CA VAL A 31 3.27 2.94 6.02
C VAL A 31 3.77 1.55 6.43
N GLU A 32 4.50 1.43 7.53
CA GLU A 32 4.95 0.12 8.03
C GLU A 32 3.77 -0.82 8.32
N GLU A 33 2.69 -0.30 8.90
CA GLU A 33 1.50 -1.08 9.21
C GLU A 33 0.72 -1.42 7.94
N VAL A 34 0.64 -0.49 6.99
CA VAL A 34 0.07 -0.75 5.66
C VAL A 34 0.85 -1.85 4.94
N VAL A 35 2.18 -1.81 4.96
CA VAL A 35 3.04 -2.84 4.36
C VAL A 35 2.78 -4.20 5.02
N LYS A 36 2.68 -4.27 6.36
CA LYS A 36 2.34 -5.52 7.07
C LYS A 36 1.00 -6.08 6.60
N GLN A 37 -0.03 -5.24 6.51
CA GLN A 37 -1.35 -5.65 6.05
C GLN A 37 -1.33 -6.12 4.60
N LEU A 38 -0.59 -5.44 3.73
CA LEU A 38 -0.42 -5.86 2.34
C LEU A 38 0.30 -7.20 2.25
N CYS A 39 1.45 -7.37 2.92
CA CYS A 39 2.17 -8.64 2.96
C CYS A 39 1.28 -9.78 3.47
N PHE A 40 0.48 -9.54 4.51
CA PHE A 40 -0.48 -10.51 5.04
C PHE A 40 -1.55 -10.87 4.01
N ASN A 41 -2.21 -9.87 3.39
CA ASN A 41 -3.26 -10.08 2.40
C ASN A 41 -2.74 -10.77 1.13
N LEU A 42 -1.50 -10.46 0.74
CA LEU A 42 -0.82 -11.03 -0.42
C LEU A 42 -0.17 -12.39 -0.14
N LYS A 43 -0.22 -12.86 1.12
CA LYS A 43 0.39 -14.12 1.57
C LYS A 43 1.89 -14.17 1.27
N VAL A 44 2.56 -13.02 1.41
CA VAL A 44 4.02 -12.91 1.29
C VAL A 44 4.65 -13.64 2.47
N LYS A 45 5.64 -14.49 2.19
CA LYS A 45 6.29 -15.32 3.22
C LYS A 45 7.40 -14.56 3.96
N GLU A 46 8.01 -13.60 3.28
CA GLU A 46 9.12 -12.82 3.81
C GLU A 46 8.64 -11.74 4.80
N PRO A 47 9.52 -11.27 5.70
CA PRO A 47 9.17 -10.23 6.65
C PRO A 47 8.69 -8.94 5.97
N PRO A 48 7.60 -8.30 6.43
CA PRO A 48 7.13 -7.02 5.88
C PRO A 48 8.19 -5.91 5.90
N SER A 49 9.13 -5.97 6.84
CA SER A 49 10.25 -5.03 6.95
C SER A 49 11.17 -5.01 5.72
N HIS A 50 11.17 -6.08 4.91
CA HIS A 50 11.96 -6.21 3.68
C HIS A 50 11.29 -5.53 2.48
N PHE A 51 10.07 -5.03 2.61
CA PHE A 51 9.31 -4.44 1.51
C PHE A 51 9.03 -2.96 1.72
N VAL A 52 8.83 -2.27 0.61
CA VAL A 52 8.37 -0.88 0.52
C VAL A 52 7.25 -0.80 -0.50
N ILE A 53 6.43 0.23 -0.36
CA ILE A 53 5.47 0.61 -1.38
C ILE A 53 6.12 1.70 -2.22
N ARG A 54 6.11 1.54 -3.54
CA ARG A 54 6.50 2.58 -4.50
C ARG A 54 5.34 2.91 -5.40
N ASP A 55 5.34 4.09 -6.01
CA ASP A 55 4.40 4.38 -7.08
C ASP A 55 4.92 3.90 -8.45
N THR A 56 4.15 4.17 -9.51
CA THR A 56 4.55 3.88 -10.89
C THR A 56 5.75 4.67 -11.39
N MET A 57 6.08 5.80 -10.74
CA MET A 57 7.24 6.63 -11.04
C MET A 57 8.51 6.16 -10.29
N GLY A 58 8.39 5.17 -9.41
CA GLY A 58 9.48 4.65 -8.58
C GLY A 58 9.70 5.45 -7.28
N GLU A 59 8.85 6.42 -6.98
CA GLU A 59 8.88 7.17 -5.73
C GLU A 59 8.45 6.27 -4.57
N GLN A 60 9.26 6.22 -3.52
CA GLN A 60 8.91 5.47 -2.31
C GLN A 60 7.79 6.18 -1.55
N VAL A 61 6.77 5.42 -1.17
CA VAL A 61 5.69 5.90 -0.32
C VAL A 61 6.19 5.99 1.12
N THR A 62 5.99 7.15 1.74
CA THR A 62 6.32 7.49 3.13
C THR A 62 5.05 7.91 3.87
N ASP A 63 5.11 8.01 5.20
CA ASP A 63 3.95 8.43 6.00
C ASP A 63 3.40 9.80 5.55
N ASP A 64 4.27 10.70 5.10
CA ASP A 64 3.92 12.04 4.64
C ASP A 64 3.18 12.03 3.28
N ASN A 65 3.59 11.18 2.34
CA ASN A 65 3.01 11.14 0.99
C ASN A 65 1.92 10.07 0.82
N LEU A 66 1.79 9.12 1.75
CA LEU A 66 0.82 8.02 1.71
C LEU A 66 -0.59 8.57 1.46
N ARG A 67 -1.02 9.53 2.29
CA ARG A 67 -2.36 10.12 2.18
C ARG A 67 -2.64 10.66 0.78
N ILE A 68 -1.69 11.39 0.21
CA ILE A 68 -1.80 11.99 -1.13
C ILE A 68 -1.90 10.90 -2.20
N LYS A 69 -1.06 9.85 -2.11
CA LYS A 69 -1.08 8.72 -3.06
C LYS A 69 -2.40 7.95 -2.99
N ILE A 70 -2.94 7.76 -1.79
CA ILE A 70 -4.21 7.09 -1.54
C ILE A 70 -5.39 7.91 -2.09
N GLU A 71 -5.48 9.20 -1.76
CA GLU A 71 -6.53 10.11 -2.24
C GLU A 71 -6.51 10.29 -3.76
N ASN A 72 -5.33 10.27 -4.38
CA ASN A 72 -5.19 10.35 -5.84
C ASN A 72 -5.43 9.01 -6.56
N HIS A 73 -5.81 7.95 -5.85
CA HIS A 73 -5.94 6.60 -6.40
C HIS A 73 -4.70 6.16 -7.18
N ALA A 74 -3.52 6.53 -6.69
CA ALA A 74 -2.26 6.22 -7.37
C ALA A 74 -2.09 4.70 -7.48
N ASP A 75 -1.56 4.26 -8.60
CA ASP A 75 -1.11 2.89 -8.78
C ASP A 75 0.17 2.69 -7.97
N LEU A 76 0.09 1.80 -7.00
CA LEU A 76 1.17 1.48 -6.08
C LEU A 76 1.77 0.11 -6.40
N LYS A 77 2.99 -0.14 -5.94
CA LYS A 77 3.73 -1.38 -6.15
C LYS A 77 4.38 -1.80 -4.84
N LEU A 78 4.23 -3.06 -4.47
CA LEU A 78 4.99 -3.64 -3.36
C LEU A 78 6.31 -4.18 -3.91
N GLU A 79 7.43 -3.61 -3.48
CA GLU A 79 8.77 -3.96 -3.94
C GLU A 79 9.72 -4.25 -2.77
N PRO A 80 10.75 -5.11 -2.97
CA PRO A 80 11.77 -5.31 -1.96
C PRO A 80 12.60 -4.03 -1.74
N LYS A 81 12.98 -3.74 -0.48
CA LYS A 81 13.86 -2.62 -0.13
C LYS A 81 15.26 -2.72 -0.71
N ASN A 82 15.72 -3.95 -0.97
CA ASN A 82 17.08 -4.25 -1.42
C ASN A 82 17.15 -4.53 -2.94
N ALA A 83 16.10 -4.16 -3.70
CA ALA A 83 16.04 -4.33 -5.15
C ALA A 83 16.80 -3.23 -5.88
#